data_AF-Q98RC8-F1
#
_entry.id   AF-Q98RC8-F1
#
_cell.length_a   1.000
_cell.length_b   1.000
_cell.length_c   1.000
_cell.angle_alpha   90.00
_cell.angle_beta   90.00
_cell.angle_gamma   90.00
#
_symmetry.space_group_name_H-M   'P 1'
#
loop_
_entity.id
_entity.type
_entity.pdbx_description
1 polymer ?
#
loop_
_entity_poly.entity_id
_entity_poly.type
_entity_poly.pdbx_seq_one_letter_code
_entity_poly.pdbx_strand_id
1 'polypeptide(L)'
;MEKDIEITNLNEIKEKLWKACDQMRGNISSEQYMHIIIAIIFLKTLSDKKDYAYQQFSKEFESESDEKRLKKWDIIKDDLEFLDKYGIKFLVPSEASWEEITKYIGTSELGTKIDEAFLAIEKKWKS
;
A
#
# COMPACT_ATOMS: atom_id res chain seq x y z
N MET A 1 4.24 5.58 37.65
CA MET A 1 4.51 4.14 37.54
C MET A 1 3.77 3.66 36.31
N GLU A 2 4.43 3.79 35.15
CA GLU A 2 3.95 3.17 33.91
C GLU A 2 3.87 1.67 34.17
N LYS A 3 2.69 1.08 33.97
CA LYS A 3 2.53 -0.36 34.00
C LYS A 3 2.98 -0.88 32.64
N ASP A 4 4.17 -1.43 32.60
CA ASP A 4 4.61 -2.29 31.50
C ASP A 4 3.57 -3.39 31.30
N ILE A 5 3.00 -3.43 30.11
CA ILE A 5 1.94 -4.37 29.76
C ILE A 5 2.62 -5.68 29.37
N GLU A 6 2.70 -6.62 30.31
CA GLU A 6 3.05 -8.01 30.03
C GLU A 6 1.89 -8.69 29.31
N ILE A 7 2.02 -8.91 28.00
CA ILE A 7 1.01 -9.59 27.18
C ILE A 7 1.17 -11.11 27.37
N THR A 8 0.33 -11.71 28.21
CA THR A 8 0.44 -13.14 28.57
C THR A 8 -0.63 -14.05 27.94
N ASN A 9 -1.69 -13.49 27.34
CA ASN A 9 -2.85 -14.28 26.87
C ASN A 9 -3.35 -13.85 25.48
N LEU A 10 -3.50 -14.82 24.57
CA LEU A 10 -4.03 -14.64 23.21
C LEU A 10 -5.42 -13.96 23.21
N ASN A 11 -6.25 -14.22 24.22
CA ASN A 11 -7.57 -13.61 24.34
C ASN A 11 -7.50 -12.10 24.63
N GLU A 12 -6.54 -11.65 25.45
CA GLU A 12 -6.36 -10.22 25.71
C GLU A 12 -5.84 -9.48 24.48
N ILE A 13 -4.95 -10.11 23.71
CA ILE A 13 -4.51 -9.57 22.41
C ILE A 13 -5.70 -9.43 21.48
N LYS A 14 -6.52 -10.48 21.36
CA LYS A 14 -7.71 -10.49 20.51
C LYS A 14 -8.69 -9.39 20.92
N GLU A 15 -8.96 -9.21 22.21
CA GLU A 15 -9.86 -8.16 22.68
C GLU A 15 -9.31 -6.75 22.41
N LYS A 16 -8.01 -6.53 22.60
CA LYS A 16 -7.39 -5.23 22.30
C LYS A 16 -7.42 -4.93 20.80
N LEU A 17 -7.12 -5.92 19.97
CA LEU A 17 -7.24 -5.80 18.51
C LEU A 17 -8.68 -5.51 18.10
N TRP A 18 -9.65 -6.24 18.67
CA TRP A 18 -11.06 -6.04 18.37
C TRP A 18 -11.54 -4.64 18.74
N LYS A 19 -11.16 -4.14 19.93
CA LYS A 19 -11.48 -2.77 20.37
C LYS A 19 -10.81 -1.72 19.50
N ALA A 20 -9.57 -1.92 19.10
CA ALA A 20 -8.87 -1.01 18.19
C ALA A 20 -9.58 -0.96 16.83
N CYS A 21 -9.96 -2.12 16.27
CA CYS A 21 -10.73 -2.20 15.02
C CYS A 21 -12.11 -1.54 15.16
N ASP A 22 -12.83 -1.75 16.25
CA ASP A 22 -14.13 -1.11 16.52
C ASP A 22 -13.99 0.43 16.63
N GLN A 23 -12.94 0.91 17.28
CA GLN A 23 -12.63 2.35 17.35
C GLN A 23 -12.27 2.93 15.99
N MET A 24 -11.48 2.20 15.20
CA MET A 24 -11.11 2.61 13.83
C MET A 24 -12.30 2.59 12.88
N ARG A 25 -13.31 1.73 13.10
CA ARG A 25 -14.55 1.72 12.30
C ARG A 25 -15.44 2.93 12.57
N GLY A 26 -15.49 3.41 13.82
CA GLY A 26 -16.40 4.49 14.19
C GLY A 26 -17.88 4.15 13.86
N ASN A 27 -18.59 5.07 13.22
CA ASN A 27 -20.01 4.92 12.85
C ASN A 27 -20.26 4.25 11.48
N ILE A 28 -19.21 3.74 10.82
CA ILE A 28 -19.32 3.11 9.51
C ILE A 28 -19.93 1.71 9.67
N SER A 29 -20.77 1.29 8.72
CA SER A 29 -21.33 -0.08 8.75
C SER A 29 -20.20 -1.12 8.64
N SER A 30 -20.37 -2.29 9.26
CA SER A 30 -19.35 -3.35 9.20
C SER A 30 -18.99 -3.76 7.76
N GLU A 31 -19.96 -3.72 6.84
CA GLU A 31 -19.77 -4.01 5.42
C GLU A 31 -18.89 -2.94 4.75
N GLN A 32 -19.20 -1.65 4.94
CA GLN A 32 -18.38 -0.56 4.41
C GLN A 32 -16.95 -0.57 4.97
N TYR A 33 -16.80 -0.86 6.26
CA TYR A 33 -15.49 -1.01 6.89
C TYR A 33 -14.68 -2.17 6.30
N MET A 34 -15.33 -3.31 6.08
CA MET A 34 -14.71 -4.46 5.41
C MET A 34 -14.19 -4.08 4.02
N HIS A 35 -15.00 -3.37 3.21
CA HIS A 35 -14.58 -2.93 1.89
C HIS A 35 -13.37 -1.98 1.94
N ILE A 36 -13.37 -1.01 2.85
CA ILE A 36 -12.26 -0.06 3.04
C ILE A 36 -10.98 -0.80 3.44
N ILE A 37 -11.06 -1.71 4.42
CA ILE A 37 -9.88 -2.44 4.89
C ILE A 37 -9.31 -3.35 3.80
N ILE A 38 -10.16 -4.07 3.07
CA ILE A 38 -9.72 -4.91 1.94
C ILE A 38 -9.05 -4.04 0.87
N ALA A 39 -9.63 -2.89 0.52
CA ALA A 39 -9.07 -1.96 -0.44
C ALA A 39 -7.69 -1.44 -0.02
N ILE A 40 -7.54 -1.02 1.24
CA ILE A 40 -6.28 -0.53 1.79
C ILE A 40 -5.21 -1.62 1.77
N ILE A 41 -5.54 -2.85 2.19
CA ILE A 41 -4.61 -3.99 2.16
C ILE A 41 -4.18 -4.29 0.72
N PHE A 42 -5.12 -4.23 -0.23
CA PHE A 42 -4.82 -4.43 -1.64
C PHE A 42 -3.84 -3.36 -2.16
N LEU A 43 -4.12 -2.07 -1.93
CA LEU A 43 -3.27 -0.96 -2.35
C LEU A 43 -1.87 -1.01 -1.70
N LYS A 44 -1.80 -1.39 -0.42
CA LYS A 44 -0.52 -1.66 0.28
C LYS A 44 0.25 -2.77 -0.42
N THR A 45 -0.41 -3.88 -0.72
CA THR A 45 0.22 -5.04 -1.35
C THR A 45 0.78 -4.70 -2.74
N LEU A 46 0.05 -3.91 -3.52
CA LEU A 46 0.54 -3.43 -4.82
C LEU A 46 1.77 -2.53 -4.66
N SER A 47 1.71 -1.59 -3.73
CA SER A 47 2.83 -0.68 -3.45
C SER A 47 4.08 -1.44 -2.98
N ASP A 48 3.91 -2.41 -2.08
CA ASP A 48 5.03 -3.20 -1.53
C ASP A 48 5.73 -4.04 -2.59
N LYS A 49 4.97 -4.59 -3.53
CA LYS A 49 5.54 -5.31 -4.66
C LYS A 49 6.34 -4.38 -5.56
N LYS A 50 5.83 -3.19 -5.88
CA LYS A 50 6.57 -2.17 -6.64
C LYS A 50 7.87 -1.79 -5.92
N ASP A 51 7.81 -1.56 -4.62
CA ASP A 51 8.99 -1.19 -3.83
C ASP A 51 10.01 -2.32 -3.77
N TYR A 52 9.54 -3.58 -3.66
CA TYR A 52 10.40 -4.76 -3.77
C TYR A 52 11.09 -4.84 -5.13
N ALA A 53 10.38 -4.59 -6.22
CA ALA A 53 10.97 -4.55 -7.56
C ALA A 53 12.02 -3.45 -7.68
N TYR A 54 11.76 -2.25 -7.14
CA TYR A 54 12.74 -1.18 -7.10
C TYR A 54 13.98 -1.56 -6.29
N GLN A 55 13.83 -2.28 -5.18
CA GLN A 55 14.96 -2.77 -4.40
C GLN A 55 15.81 -3.79 -5.18
N GLN A 56 15.18 -4.73 -5.92
CA GLN A 56 15.91 -5.67 -6.77
C GLN A 56 16.64 -4.97 -7.91
N PHE A 57 15.95 -4.06 -8.60
CA PHE A 57 16.56 -3.18 -9.59
C PHE A 57 17.75 -2.42 -8.99
N SER A 58 17.60 -1.89 -7.78
CA SER A 58 18.65 -1.10 -7.15
C SER A 58 19.90 -1.89 -6.79
N LYS A 59 19.74 -3.18 -6.47
CA LYS A 59 20.85 -4.11 -6.27
C LYS A 59 21.56 -4.46 -7.58
N GLU A 60 20.81 -4.67 -8.65
CA GLU A 60 21.36 -4.96 -9.99
C GLU A 60 22.25 -3.81 -10.49
N PHE A 61 21.90 -2.56 -10.15
CA PHE A 61 22.62 -1.34 -10.54
C PHE A 61 23.35 -0.66 -9.37
N GLU A 62 23.76 -1.41 -8.34
CA GLU A 62 24.41 -0.86 -7.13
C GLU A 62 25.76 -0.19 -7.41
N SER A 63 26.45 -0.59 -8.48
CA SER A 63 27.71 0.04 -8.91
C SER A 63 27.52 1.42 -9.55
N GLU A 64 26.28 1.81 -9.88
CA GLU A 64 25.98 3.13 -10.44
C GLU A 64 25.67 4.14 -9.33
N SER A 65 25.85 5.44 -9.62
CA SER A 65 25.43 6.48 -8.69
C SER A 65 23.91 6.51 -8.54
N ASP A 66 23.43 6.93 -7.36
CA ASP A 66 22.01 7.04 -7.05
C ASP A 66 21.24 7.84 -8.11
N GLU A 67 21.81 8.94 -8.61
CA GLU A 67 21.20 9.77 -9.64
C GLU A 67 21.00 9.03 -10.97
N LYS A 68 21.98 8.23 -11.39
CA LYS A 68 21.89 7.42 -12.62
C LYS A 68 20.85 6.32 -12.46
N ARG A 69 20.86 5.65 -11.31
CA ARG A 69 19.89 4.60 -10.99
C ARG A 69 18.47 5.14 -10.99
N LEU A 70 18.23 6.30 -10.36
CA LEU A 70 16.91 6.93 -10.33
C LEU A 70 16.42 7.32 -11.73
N LYS A 71 17.30 7.92 -12.55
CA LYS A 71 17.00 8.24 -13.95
C LYS A 71 16.63 7.00 -14.76
N LYS A 72 17.33 5.89 -14.57
CA LYS A 72 17.01 4.63 -15.23
C LYS A 72 15.66 4.09 -14.76
N TRP A 73 15.41 4.08 -13.44
CA TRP A 73 14.12 3.66 -12.89
C TRP A 73 12.95 4.46 -13.48
N ASP A 74 13.09 5.78 -13.59
CA ASP A 74 12.06 6.65 -14.16
C ASP A 74 11.68 6.31 -15.60
N ILE A 75 12.57 5.70 -16.38
CA ILE A 75 12.31 5.27 -17.76
C ILE A 75 11.51 3.96 -17.78
N ILE A 76 11.79 3.03 -16.85
CA ILE A 76 11.27 1.65 -16.88
C ILE A 76 10.09 1.40 -15.93
N LYS A 77 9.83 2.29 -14.97
CA LYS A 77 8.83 2.07 -13.91
C LYS A 77 7.38 1.97 -14.41
N ASP A 78 7.15 2.35 -15.66
CA ASP A 78 5.88 2.26 -16.37
C ASP A 78 5.90 1.20 -17.49
N ASP A 79 6.99 0.42 -17.63
CA ASP A 79 7.15 -0.64 -18.63
C ASP A 79 6.91 -2.02 -18.00
N LEU A 80 5.73 -2.60 -18.27
CA LEU A 80 5.35 -3.91 -17.74
C LEU A 80 6.21 -5.06 -18.25
N GLU A 81 6.68 -5.01 -19.50
CA GLU A 81 7.52 -6.07 -20.05
C GLU A 81 8.86 -6.11 -19.32
N PHE A 82 9.42 -4.93 -19.05
CA PHE A 82 10.65 -4.83 -18.27
C PHE A 82 10.42 -5.23 -16.81
N LEU A 83 9.36 -4.74 -16.19
CA LEU A 83 9.05 -5.01 -14.78
C LEU A 83 8.67 -6.47 -14.51
N ASP A 84 8.28 -7.23 -15.54
CA ASP A 84 7.99 -8.67 -15.41
C ASP A 84 9.20 -9.46 -14.90
N LYS A 85 10.43 -9.04 -15.23
CA LYS A 85 11.65 -9.69 -14.72
C LYS A 85 11.78 -9.59 -13.20
N TYR A 86 11.06 -8.65 -12.57
CA TYR A 86 10.97 -8.50 -11.11
C TYR A 86 9.64 -9.06 -10.55
N GLY A 87 8.87 -9.81 -11.35
CA GLY A 87 7.61 -10.44 -10.95
C GLY A 87 6.42 -9.47 -10.86
N ILE A 88 6.53 -8.29 -11.47
CA ILE A 88 5.48 -7.27 -11.46
C ILE A 88 4.64 -7.39 -12.74
N LYS A 89 3.36 -7.68 -12.55
CA LYS A 89 2.37 -7.83 -13.63
C LYS A 89 1.36 -6.68 -13.67
N PHE A 90 1.63 -5.59 -12.97
CA PHE A 90 0.73 -4.45 -12.84
C PHE A 90 1.51 -3.16 -12.64
N LEU A 91 0.93 -2.06 -13.13
CA LEU A 91 1.44 -0.72 -12.86
C LEU A 91 0.69 -0.12 -11.67
N VAL A 92 1.42 0.63 -10.84
CA VAL A 92 0.86 1.37 -9.70
C VAL A 92 0.95 2.86 -10.02
N PRO A 93 -0.17 3.51 -10.41
CA PRO A 93 -0.18 4.96 -10.62
C PRO A 93 0.09 5.71 -9.32
N SER A 94 0.51 6.97 -9.42
CA SER A 94 0.79 7.85 -8.27
C SER A 94 -0.37 7.93 -7.29
N GLU A 95 -1.57 8.04 -7.83
CA GLU A 95 -2.86 8.15 -7.13
C GLU A 95 -3.17 6.91 -6.30
N ALA A 96 -2.62 5.76 -6.68
CA ALA A 96 -2.79 4.49 -5.98
C ALA A 96 -1.60 4.10 -5.10
N SER A 97 -0.58 4.95 -5.00
CA SER A 97 0.58 4.68 -4.16
C SER A 97 0.21 4.71 -2.67
N TRP A 98 0.85 3.85 -1.88
CA TRP A 98 0.63 3.82 -0.43
C TRP A 98 0.92 5.18 0.24
N GLU A 99 1.93 5.88 -0.22
CA GLU A 99 2.28 7.23 0.27
C GLU A 99 1.15 8.23 0.01
N GLU A 100 0.42 8.10 -1.10
CA GLU A 100 -0.71 8.97 -1.40
C GLU A 100 -1.91 8.63 -0.52
N ILE A 101 -2.28 7.36 -0.42
CA ILE A 101 -3.45 6.90 0.35
C ILE A 101 -3.31 7.21 1.84
N THR A 102 -2.11 7.08 2.39
CA THR A 102 -1.88 7.30 3.84
C THR A 102 -2.14 8.73 4.29
N LYS A 103 -2.05 9.72 3.38
CA LYS A 103 -2.38 11.14 3.66
C LYS A 103 -3.84 11.34 4.06
N TYR A 104 -4.72 10.44 3.64
CA TYR A 104 -6.16 10.54 3.84
C TYR A 104 -6.68 9.56 4.90
N ILE A 105 -5.82 8.77 5.53
CA ILE A 105 -6.23 7.85 6.58
C ILE A 105 -6.84 8.64 7.74
N GLY A 106 -8.05 8.24 8.16
CA GLY A 106 -8.79 8.89 9.24
C GLY A 106 -9.55 10.16 8.82
N THR A 107 -9.51 10.54 7.54
CA THR A 107 -10.33 11.64 7.00
C THR A 107 -11.59 11.11 6.33
N SER A 108 -12.58 11.98 6.14
CA SER A 108 -13.81 11.66 5.39
C SER A 108 -13.58 11.47 3.89
N GLU A 109 -12.41 11.87 3.37
CA GLU A 109 -12.07 11.81 1.95
C GLU A 109 -11.47 10.45 1.54
N LEU A 110 -11.11 9.60 2.51
CA LEU A 110 -10.46 8.31 2.27
C LEU A 110 -11.20 7.43 1.27
N GLY A 111 -12.53 7.34 1.39
CA GLY A 111 -13.36 6.54 0.47
C GLY A 111 -13.22 7.01 -0.97
N THR A 112 -13.39 8.31 -1.22
CA THR A 112 -13.23 8.92 -2.54
C THR A 112 -11.82 8.69 -3.10
N LYS A 113 -10.78 8.78 -2.26
CA LYS A 113 -9.38 8.58 -2.68
C LYS A 113 -9.09 7.14 -3.06
N ILE A 114 -9.67 6.19 -2.35
CA ILE A 114 -9.61 4.76 -2.70
C ILE A 114 -10.29 4.53 -4.06
N ASP A 115 -11.46 5.13 -4.30
CA ASP A 115 -12.18 5.01 -5.58
C ASP A 115 -11.36 5.61 -6.74
N GLU A 116 -10.79 6.80 -6.55
CA GLU A 116 -9.89 7.44 -7.52
C GLU A 116 -8.67 6.56 -7.85
N ALA A 117 -8.06 5.94 -6.83
CA ALA A 117 -6.95 5.02 -6.99
C ALA A 117 -7.31 3.80 -7.83
N PHE A 118 -8.47 3.17 -7.57
CA PHE A 118 -8.94 2.04 -8.36
C PHE A 118 -9.23 2.41 -9.81
N LEU A 119 -9.86 3.57 -10.05
CA LEU A 119 -10.09 4.07 -11.40
C LEU A 119 -8.77 4.29 -12.17
N ALA A 120 -7.75 4.85 -11.50
CA ALA A 120 -6.44 5.04 -12.09
C ALA A 120 -5.75 3.70 -12.43
N ILE A 121 -5.85 2.71 -11.54
CA ILE A 121 -5.34 1.35 -11.76
C ILE A 121 -6.03 0.72 -12.97
N GLU A 122 -7.37 0.73 -13.01
CA GLU A 122 -8.13 0.15 -14.11
C GLU A 122 -7.77 0.76 -15.46
N LYS A 123 -7.59 2.07 -15.51
CA LYS A 123 -7.19 2.78 -16.73
C LYS A 123 -5.80 2.34 -17.20
N LYS A 124 -4.86 2.15 -16.27
CA LYS A 124 -3.49 1.69 -16.57
C LYS A 124 -3.45 0.23 -17.03
N TRP A 125 -4.37 -0.62 -16.56
CA TRP A 125 -4.36 -2.05 -16.88
C TRP A 125 -5.17 -2.41 -18.13
N LYS A 126 -6.13 -1.57 -18.53
CA LYS A 126 -6.91 -1.72 -19.76
C LYS A 126 -6.23 -1.10 -21.00
N SER A 127 -5.14 -0.36 -20.80
CA SER A 127 -4.31 0.24 -21.85
C SER A 127 -3.17 -0.69 -22.26
#